data_AF-A0A212D8Q6-F1
#
_entry.id   AF-A0A212D8Q6-F1
#
_cell.length_a   1.000
_cell.length_b   1.000
_cell.length_c   1.000
_cell.angle_alpha   90.00
_cell.angle_beta   90.00
_cell.angle_gamma   90.00
#
_symmetry.space_group_name_H-M   'P 1'
#
loop_
_entity.id
_entity.type
_entity.pdbx_description
1 polymer ?
#
loop_
_entity_poly.entity_id
_entity_poly.type
_entity_poly.pdbx_seq_one_letter_code
_entity_poly.pdbx_strand_id
1 'polypeptide(L)'
;DDNVQRELRDWGLSFDSNLLSFSGRILQAEKIHQGGKTFDYNPQFADWSKETRGAPLISVKPLDNWLLIYTRRNYEAANSLIQNLFKVTPAMGIQMKKAIMIEVDDRTEAYLRVLQQKVTSDTQIVVCLLSSNRKDKYDAIKKYLCTDCPTPSQCVVARTLGKQQTVMAIATKIALQMNCKMGGELWRIDMPLKLAMIVGIDCYHDTTAGRRSIAGFVASINEGMTRWFSRCVFQDRGQELVDGLKVCLQAALRAWNSCNEYMPSRIIVYRDGVGDGQLKTLVNYEVPQFLDCLKSLGRGYKLTVIVVKKRVNARFFAQSGGRLQNPLPGTVIDVEVTRPEWYDFFIVSQAVRSGSVSPTHYNVIYDNSGLKPDHIQRLTYKLCHVYYNWPGVIRVPAPCQYAHKLAFLVGQSIHREPNLSLSNRLYYL
;
A
#
# COMPACT_ATOMS: atom_id res chain seq x y z
N ASP A 1 -44.42 5.79 9.81
CA ASP A 1 -45.41 4.73 9.56
C ASP A 1 -45.93 4.28 10.91
N ASP A 2 -47.20 4.57 11.17
CA ASP A 2 -47.82 4.32 12.48
C ASP A 2 -48.01 2.83 12.76
N ASN A 3 -48.09 2.00 11.72
CA ASN A 3 -48.17 0.55 11.86
C ASN A 3 -46.85 -0.03 12.38
N VAL A 4 -45.71 0.42 11.85
CA VAL A 4 -44.36 0.00 12.31
C VAL A 4 -44.12 0.44 13.75
N GLN A 5 -44.53 1.67 14.10
CA GLN A 5 -44.38 2.19 15.45
C GLN A 5 -45.26 1.45 16.46
N ARG A 6 -46.47 1.03 16.05
CA ARG A 6 -47.34 0.19 16.87
C ARG A 6 -46.73 -1.19 17.10
N GLU A 7 -46.26 -1.84 16.04
CA GLU A 7 -45.61 -3.15 16.15
C GLU A 7 -44.43 -3.12 17.13
N LEU A 8 -43.52 -2.13 17.01
CA LEU A 8 -42.40 -2.00 17.96
C LEU A 8 -42.87 -1.83 19.42
N ARG A 9 -43.90 -1.01 19.66
CA ARG A 9 -44.46 -0.79 21.00
C ARG A 9 -45.09 -2.04 21.58
N ASP A 10 -45.74 -2.87 20.75
CA ASP A 10 -46.32 -4.15 21.18
C ASP A 10 -45.21 -5.11 21.68
N TRP A 11 -43.96 -4.96 21.17
CA TRP A 11 -42.76 -5.64 21.67
C TRP A 11 -42.04 -4.90 22.82
N GLY A 12 -42.54 -3.76 23.29
CA GLY A 12 -41.89 -2.93 24.29
C GLY A 12 -40.65 -2.17 23.80
N LEU A 13 -40.52 -1.98 22.49
CA LEU A 13 -39.38 -1.34 21.83
C LEU A 13 -39.75 0.04 21.25
N SER A 14 -38.76 0.92 21.15
CA SER A 14 -38.86 2.21 20.47
C SER A 14 -37.51 2.61 19.88
N PHE A 15 -37.52 3.30 18.73
CA PHE A 15 -36.32 3.95 18.20
C PHE A 15 -36.09 5.30 18.87
N ASP A 16 -34.82 5.63 19.15
CA ASP A 16 -34.44 7.00 19.50
C ASP A 16 -34.63 7.92 18.28
N SER A 17 -35.10 9.14 18.52
CA SER A 17 -35.23 10.19 17.52
C SER A 17 -33.91 10.88 17.19
N ASN A 18 -32.90 10.73 18.06
CA ASN A 18 -31.60 11.37 17.91
C ASN A 18 -30.52 10.38 17.48
N LEU A 19 -29.47 10.92 16.85
CA LEU A 19 -28.25 10.14 16.62
C LEU A 19 -27.54 9.88 17.95
N LEU A 20 -26.99 8.67 18.08
CA LEU A 20 -26.13 8.31 19.21
C LEU A 20 -24.95 9.30 19.30
N SER A 21 -24.83 9.95 20.47
CA SER A 21 -23.80 10.94 20.74
C SER A 21 -22.78 10.40 21.74
N PHE A 22 -21.50 10.51 21.41
CA PHE A 22 -20.39 10.03 22.24
C PHE A 22 -19.11 10.80 21.94
N SER A 23 -18.10 10.63 22.80
CA SER A 23 -16.79 11.27 22.62
C SER A 23 -15.79 10.33 21.95
N GLY A 24 -15.18 10.77 20.86
CA GLY A 24 -14.00 10.16 20.25
C GLY A 24 -12.72 10.90 20.62
N ARG A 25 -11.57 10.37 20.17
CA ARG A 25 -10.26 11.03 20.35
C ARG A 25 -9.66 11.35 18.99
N ILE A 26 -8.84 12.40 18.91
CA ILE A 26 -8.10 12.74 17.69
C ILE A 26 -6.62 12.52 17.96
N LEU A 27 -5.99 11.64 17.17
CA LEU A 27 -4.56 11.39 17.24
C LEU A 27 -3.78 12.60 16.70
N GLN A 28 -2.60 12.82 17.28
CA GLN A 28 -1.71 13.90 16.86
C GLN A 28 -1.26 13.69 15.40
N ALA A 29 -1.14 14.79 14.65
CA ALA A 29 -0.53 14.77 13.33
C ALA A 29 0.95 14.39 13.40
N GLU A 30 1.42 13.67 12.38
CA GLU A 30 2.78 13.18 12.33
C GLU A 30 3.72 14.16 11.62
N LYS A 31 5.01 14.08 11.93
CA LYS A 31 6.03 14.83 11.19
C LYS A 31 6.59 13.98 10.06
N ILE A 32 6.69 14.57 8.87
CA ILE A 32 7.23 13.90 7.69
C ILE A 32 8.71 14.23 7.57
N HIS A 33 9.56 13.21 7.58
CA HIS A 33 11.00 13.36 7.37
C HIS A 33 11.38 12.93 5.96
N GLN A 34 12.09 13.79 5.24
CA GLN A 34 12.55 13.54 3.88
C GLN A 34 13.93 14.20 3.67
N GLY A 35 14.94 13.39 3.34
CA GLY A 35 16.29 13.87 3.01
C GLY A 35 16.92 14.83 4.03
N GLY A 36 16.77 14.54 5.33
CA GLY A 36 17.27 15.38 6.42
C GLY A 36 16.40 16.59 6.77
N LYS A 37 15.33 16.87 6.01
CA LYS A 37 14.34 17.89 6.33
C LYS A 37 13.13 17.27 7.04
N THR A 38 12.46 18.09 7.84
CA THR A 38 11.24 17.72 8.57
C THR A 38 10.13 18.70 8.20
N PHE A 39 8.94 18.18 7.92
CA PHE A 39 7.78 18.94 7.47
C PHE A 39 6.56 18.61 8.33
N ASP A 40 5.84 19.65 8.74
CA ASP A 40 4.48 19.53 9.24
C ASP A 40 3.51 19.64 8.04
N TYR A 41 2.32 19.05 8.18
CA TYR A 41 1.25 19.16 7.19
C TYR A 41 -0.06 19.57 7.85
N ASN A 42 -0.97 20.16 7.08
CA ASN A 42 -2.28 20.54 7.61
C ASN A 42 -3.12 19.27 7.89
N PRO A 43 -3.50 19.00 9.15
CA PRO A 43 -4.24 17.78 9.52
C PRO A 43 -5.61 17.65 8.85
N GLN A 44 -6.24 18.77 8.48
CA GLN A 44 -7.53 18.78 7.79
C GLN A 44 -7.43 18.23 6.36
N PHE A 45 -6.30 18.50 5.69
CA PHE A 45 -6.07 18.01 4.33
C PHE A 45 -5.31 16.68 4.29
N ALA A 46 -4.50 16.41 5.33
CA ALA A 46 -3.71 15.19 5.47
C ALA A 46 -2.87 14.86 4.22
N ASP A 47 -2.27 15.89 3.61
CA ASP A 47 -1.44 15.84 2.40
C ASP A 47 -0.20 16.71 2.61
N TRP A 48 0.95 16.24 2.13
CA TRP A 48 2.25 16.93 2.19
C TRP A 48 2.92 17.08 0.82
N SER A 49 2.12 17.06 -0.26
CA SER A 49 2.62 17.08 -1.62
C SER A 49 3.31 18.39 -2.01
N LYS A 50 3.00 19.49 -1.32
CA LYS A 50 3.63 20.80 -1.54
C LYS A 50 4.91 20.94 -0.74
N GLU A 51 4.89 20.47 0.50
CA GLU A 51 5.92 20.57 1.52
C GLU A 51 7.16 19.76 1.11
N THR A 52 6.94 18.57 0.56
CA THR A 52 8.01 17.67 0.11
C THR A 52 8.60 18.02 -1.26
N ARG A 53 8.07 19.05 -1.94
CA ARG A 53 8.53 19.45 -3.27
C ARG A 53 9.94 20.03 -3.19
N GLY A 54 10.85 19.50 -4.00
CA GLY A 54 12.23 19.99 -4.08
C GLY A 54 13.11 19.63 -2.88
N ALA A 55 12.68 18.69 -2.04
CA ALA A 55 13.51 18.12 -1.00
C ALA A 55 14.13 16.79 -1.46
N PRO A 56 15.41 16.52 -1.10
CA PRO A 56 16.06 15.26 -1.44
C PRO A 56 15.36 14.07 -0.79
N LEU A 57 15.43 12.89 -1.42
CA LEU A 57 14.82 11.67 -0.90
C LEU A 57 15.70 11.04 0.20
N ILE A 58 15.12 10.15 1.01
CA ILE A 58 15.87 9.41 2.06
C ILE A 58 16.91 8.48 1.45
N SER A 59 16.48 7.61 0.53
CA SER A 59 17.37 6.73 -0.23
C SER A 59 17.09 6.92 -1.70
N VAL A 60 18.10 7.43 -2.39
CA VAL A 60 18.09 7.65 -3.82
C VAL A 60 18.65 6.43 -4.55
N LYS A 61 18.07 6.09 -5.69
CA LYS A 61 18.61 5.14 -6.67
C LYS A 61 19.01 5.91 -7.94
N PRO A 62 20.30 5.88 -8.34
CA PRO A 62 20.74 6.57 -9.54
C PRO A 62 20.14 5.91 -10.79
N LEU A 63 19.96 6.69 -11.85
CA LEU A 63 19.50 6.26 -13.16
C LEU A 63 20.66 6.34 -14.16
N ASP A 64 21.58 5.38 -14.08
CA ASP A 64 22.78 5.28 -14.90
C ASP A 64 22.55 4.47 -16.19
N ASN A 65 21.94 3.28 -16.08
CA ASN A 65 21.59 2.44 -17.21
C ASN A 65 20.09 2.10 -17.16
N TRP A 66 19.31 2.79 -17.99
CA TRP A 66 17.87 2.64 -18.05
C TRP A 66 17.34 2.93 -19.45
N LEU A 67 16.24 2.25 -19.79
CA LEU A 67 15.67 2.28 -21.14
C LEU A 67 14.39 3.11 -21.16
N LEU A 68 14.17 3.85 -22.26
CA LEU A 68 12.88 4.44 -22.59
C LEU A 68 12.42 3.90 -23.96
N ILE A 69 11.43 3.01 -23.93
CA ILE A 69 10.83 2.43 -25.13
C ILE A 69 9.58 3.24 -25.49
N TYR A 70 9.50 3.67 -26.74
CA TYR A 70 8.40 4.51 -27.24
C TYR A 70 8.07 4.17 -28.69
N THR A 71 6.86 4.54 -29.14
CA THR A 71 6.47 4.41 -30.56
C THR A 71 6.85 5.66 -31.34
N ARG A 72 7.15 5.58 -32.64
CA ARG A 72 7.49 6.73 -33.50
C ARG A 72 6.61 7.97 -33.29
N ARG A 73 5.29 7.78 -33.29
CA ARG A 73 4.30 8.86 -33.07
C ARG A 73 4.37 9.56 -31.71
N ASN A 74 5.00 8.94 -30.72
CA ASN A 74 5.12 9.42 -29.35
C ASN A 74 6.53 9.99 -29.06
N TYR A 75 7.36 10.21 -30.08
CA TYR A 75 8.71 10.74 -29.92
C TYR A 75 8.75 12.06 -29.14
N GLU A 76 7.87 13.00 -29.47
CA GLU A 76 7.79 14.29 -28.75
C GLU A 76 7.41 14.11 -27.27
N ALA A 77 6.43 13.23 -26.98
CA ALA A 77 6.03 12.92 -25.62
C ALA A 77 7.16 12.23 -24.84
N ALA A 78 7.94 11.34 -25.48
CA ALA A 78 9.10 10.70 -24.89
C ALA A 78 10.20 11.72 -24.54
N ASN A 79 10.51 12.64 -25.46
CA ASN A 79 11.46 13.72 -25.20
C ASN A 79 10.98 14.67 -24.11
N SER A 80 9.70 15.06 -24.14
CA SER A 80 9.08 15.89 -23.09
C SER A 80 9.19 15.22 -21.73
N LEU A 81 8.95 13.91 -21.63
CA LEU A 81 9.14 13.16 -20.39
C LEU A 81 10.60 13.22 -19.91
N ILE A 82 11.57 12.93 -20.78
CA ILE A 82 13.00 12.97 -20.43
C ILE A 82 13.40 14.36 -19.94
N GLN A 83 13.02 15.42 -20.67
CA GLN A 83 13.35 16.79 -20.30
C GLN A 83 12.76 17.16 -18.94
N ASN A 84 11.52 16.77 -18.65
CA ASN A 84 10.91 17.05 -17.36
C ASN A 84 11.52 16.19 -16.24
N LEU A 85 11.88 14.93 -16.50
CA LEU A 85 12.61 14.11 -15.55
C LEU A 85 13.95 14.75 -15.17
N PHE A 86 14.75 15.19 -16.16
CA PHE A 86 16.01 15.92 -15.92
C PHE A 86 15.85 17.20 -15.10
N LYS A 87 14.69 17.87 -15.17
CA LYS A 87 14.41 19.06 -14.35
C LYS A 87 14.08 18.72 -12.91
N VAL A 88 13.38 17.61 -12.65
CA VAL A 88 12.84 17.29 -11.31
C VAL A 88 13.73 16.36 -10.49
N THR A 89 14.51 15.49 -11.13
CA THR A 89 15.37 14.52 -10.44
C THR A 89 16.51 15.15 -9.61
N PRO A 90 17.15 16.27 -10.01
CA PRO A 90 18.24 16.85 -9.21
C PRO A 90 17.79 17.32 -7.83
N ALA A 91 16.60 17.94 -7.73
CA ALA A 91 16.06 18.40 -6.45
C ALA A 91 15.71 17.24 -5.50
N MET A 92 15.47 16.05 -6.05
CA MET A 92 15.27 14.80 -5.31
C MET A 92 16.59 14.12 -4.91
N GLY A 93 17.73 14.61 -5.41
CA GLY A 93 19.04 13.97 -5.27
C GLY A 93 19.29 12.83 -6.25
N ILE A 94 18.35 12.55 -7.18
CA ILE A 94 18.50 11.47 -8.18
C ILE A 94 19.44 11.93 -9.29
N GLN A 95 20.64 11.33 -9.33
CA GLN A 95 21.53 11.43 -10.49
C GLN A 95 20.95 10.62 -11.65
N MET A 96 20.70 11.30 -12.77
CA MET A 96 20.11 10.70 -13.96
C MET A 96 21.02 10.92 -15.17
N LYS A 97 21.51 9.83 -15.75
CA LYS A 97 22.13 9.82 -17.07
C LYS A 97 21.06 9.76 -18.16
N LYS A 98 21.45 10.08 -19.40
CA LYS A 98 20.57 10.05 -20.56
C LYS A 98 20.02 8.62 -20.77
N ALA A 99 18.70 8.52 -20.93
CA ALA A 99 18.05 7.24 -21.22
C ALA A 99 18.53 6.67 -22.55
N ILE A 100 18.63 5.34 -22.64
CA ILE A 100 18.73 4.66 -23.93
C ILE A 100 17.32 4.64 -24.54
N MET A 101 17.10 5.51 -25.52
CA MET A 101 15.82 5.67 -26.20
C MET A 101 15.69 4.65 -27.33
N ILE A 102 14.60 3.89 -27.34
CA ILE A 102 14.36 2.82 -28.33
C ILE A 102 12.98 3.00 -28.95
N GLU A 103 12.96 3.23 -30.26
CA GLU A 103 11.74 3.28 -31.04
C GLU A 103 11.24 1.86 -31.35
N VAL A 104 9.92 1.65 -31.23
CA VAL A 104 9.25 0.39 -31.56
C VAL A 104 7.96 0.62 -32.35
N ASP A 105 7.57 -0.39 -33.11
CA ASP A 105 6.19 -0.48 -33.62
C ASP A 105 5.20 -0.57 -32.47
N ASP A 106 3.98 -0.06 -32.66
CA ASP A 106 2.93 -0.11 -31.63
C ASP A 106 2.23 -1.48 -31.52
N ARG A 107 3.04 -2.56 -31.48
CA ARG A 107 2.61 -3.96 -31.38
C ARG A 107 3.23 -4.62 -30.16
N THR A 108 2.46 -5.48 -29.47
CA THR A 108 2.90 -6.16 -28.25
C THR A 108 4.19 -6.93 -28.44
N GLU A 109 4.31 -7.67 -29.55
CA GLU A 109 5.46 -8.50 -29.91
C GLU A 109 6.72 -7.65 -30.13
N ALA A 110 6.56 -6.43 -30.65
CA ALA A 110 7.68 -5.51 -30.87
C ALA A 110 8.26 -5.02 -29.53
N TYR A 111 7.41 -4.67 -28.56
CA TYR A 111 7.86 -4.35 -27.21
C TYR A 111 8.59 -5.55 -26.58
N LEU A 112 8.00 -6.74 -26.60
CA LEU A 112 8.62 -7.94 -26.02
C LEU A 112 9.98 -8.28 -26.65
N ARG A 113 10.09 -8.18 -27.98
CA ARG A 113 11.36 -8.41 -28.69
C ARG A 113 12.45 -7.44 -28.25
N VAL A 114 12.13 -6.15 -28.12
CA VAL A 114 13.09 -5.15 -27.62
C VAL A 114 13.48 -5.45 -26.18
N LEU A 115 12.53 -5.81 -25.32
CA LEU A 115 12.84 -6.18 -23.93
C LEU A 115 13.80 -7.38 -23.87
N GLN A 116 13.57 -8.41 -24.69
CA GLN A 116 14.44 -9.59 -24.80
C GLN A 116 15.85 -9.26 -25.28
N GLN A 117 15.99 -8.32 -26.23
CA GLN A 117 17.28 -8.01 -26.86
C GLN A 117 18.10 -6.94 -26.13
N LYS A 118 17.44 -6.04 -25.40
CA LYS A 118 18.05 -4.80 -24.90
C LYS A 118 18.11 -4.70 -23.39
N VAL A 119 17.28 -5.46 -22.67
CA VAL A 119 17.38 -5.53 -21.21
C VAL A 119 18.52 -6.47 -20.84
N THR A 120 19.45 -5.95 -20.06
CA THR A 120 20.65 -6.62 -19.58
C THR A 120 20.61 -6.73 -18.06
N SER A 121 21.53 -7.50 -17.46
CA SER A 121 21.60 -7.65 -16.00
C SER A 121 21.92 -6.35 -15.25
N ASP A 122 22.54 -5.37 -15.92
CA ASP A 122 22.85 -4.05 -15.38
C ASP A 122 21.76 -2.99 -15.66
N THR A 123 20.69 -3.34 -16.39
CA THR A 123 19.56 -2.45 -16.61
C THR A 123 18.80 -2.22 -15.29
N GLN A 124 18.73 -0.97 -14.84
CA GLN A 124 18.15 -0.63 -13.53
C GLN A 124 16.62 -0.53 -13.58
N ILE A 125 16.07 0.02 -14.66
CA ILE A 125 14.63 0.19 -14.87
C ILE A 125 14.31 0.34 -16.37
N VAL A 126 13.12 -0.11 -16.76
CA VAL A 126 12.59 0.09 -18.12
C VAL A 126 11.34 0.97 -18.08
N VAL A 127 11.34 2.06 -18.84
CA VAL A 127 10.17 2.92 -19.02
C VAL A 127 9.52 2.63 -20.38
N CYS A 128 8.24 2.26 -20.38
CA CYS A 128 7.46 2.00 -21.59
C CYS A 128 6.42 3.10 -21.79
N LEU A 129 6.61 3.93 -22.81
CA LEU A 129 5.64 4.93 -23.23
C LEU A 129 4.63 4.28 -24.19
N LEU A 130 3.42 4.05 -23.68
CA LEU A 130 2.34 3.39 -24.39
C LEU A 130 1.45 4.42 -25.08
N SER A 131 1.04 4.16 -26.32
CA SER A 131 0.15 5.08 -27.04
C SER A 131 -1.30 5.12 -26.51
N SER A 132 -1.73 4.09 -25.77
CA SER A 132 -3.08 4.02 -25.19
C SER A 132 -3.09 3.20 -23.89
N ASN A 133 -4.23 3.17 -23.20
CA ASN A 133 -4.48 2.36 -22.00
C ASN A 133 -4.87 0.91 -22.33
N ARG A 134 -4.50 0.41 -23.52
CA ARG A 134 -4.73 -0.97 -23.95
C ARG A 134 -4.05 -1.95 -22.99
N LYS A 135 -4.86 -2.83 -22.41
CA LYS A 135 -4.46 -3.70 -21.30
C LYS A 135 -3.50 -4.81 -21.76
N ASP A 136 -3.71 -5.35 -22.95
CA ASP A 136 -2.90 -6.44 -23.53
C ASP A 136 -1.40 -6.12 -23.59
N LYS A 137 -1.03 -4.90 -24.03
CA LYS A 137 0.37 -4.45 -24.04
C LYS A 137 0.95 -4.32 -22.63
N TYR A 138 0.18 -3.69 -21.74
CA TYR A 138 0.59 -3.52 -20.35
C TYR A 138 0.82 -4.88 -19.67
N ASP A 139 -0.10 -5.81 -19.86
CA ASP A 139 -0.06 -7.16 -19.28
C ASP A 139 1.15 -7.94 -19.79
N ALA A 140 1.37 -7.95 -21.10
CA ALA A 140 2.51 -8.65 -21.69
C ALA A 140 3.86 -8.11 -21.18
N ILE A 141 4.03 -6.77 -21.17
CA ILE A 141 5.24 -6.12 -20.65
C ILE A 141 5.44 -6.44 -19.17
N LYS A 142 4.39 -6.30 -18.36
CA LYS A 142 4.47 -6.55 -16.91
C LYS A 142 4.73 -8.00 -16.59
N LYS A 143 4.07 -8.93 -17.29
CA LYS A 143 4.30 -10.36 -17.14
C LYS A 143 5.78 -10.67 -17.41
N TYR A 144 6.27 -10.34 -18.60
CA TYR A 144 7.66 -10.61 -18.99
C TYR A 144 8.69 -10.02 -18.00
N LEU A 145 8.55 -8.74 -17.64
CA LEU A 145 9.50 -8.05 -16.76
C LEU A 145 9.36 -8.40 -15.27
N CYS A 146 8.27 -9.05 -14.85
CA CYS A 146 8.13 -9.54 -13.48
C CYS A 146 8.46 -11.03 -13.35
N THR A 147 8.47 -11.80 -14.45
CA THR A 147 8.69 -13.26 -14.40
C THR A 147 9.98 -13.70 -15.08
N ASP A 148 10.12 -13.42 -16.37
CA ASP A 148 11.16 -14.01 -17.22
C ASP A 148 12.42 -13.15 -17.31
N CYS A 149 12.26 -11.83 -17.23
CA CYS A 149 13.36 -10.87 -17.22
C CYS A 149 13.17 -9.87 -16.07
N PRO A 150 13.42 -10.28 -14.81
CA PRO A 150 12.99 -9.56 -13.62
C PRO A 150 13.65 -8.19 -13.48
N THR A 151 12.96 -7.16 -13.98
CA THR A 151 13.46 -5.79 -14.06
C THR A 151 12.34 -4.82 -13.68
N PRO A 152 12.58 -3.88 -12.75
CA PRO A 152 11.62 -2.83 -12.45
C PRO A 152 11.13 -2.12 -13.72
N SER A 153 9.84 -1.79 -13.78
CA SER A 153 9.26 -1.15 -14.97
C SER A 153 8.22 -0.07 -14.69
N GLN A 154 8.24 0.96 -15.52
CA GLN A 154 7.33 2.10 -15.47
C GLN A 154 6.57 2.23 -16.79
N CYS A 155 5.26 1.99 -16.77
CA CYS A 155 4.41 2.28 -17.93
C CYS A 155 3.84 3.69 -17.81
N VAL A 156 3.85 4.44 -18.91
CA VAL A 156 3.25 5.79 -19.00
C VAL A 156 2.39 5.84 -20.25
N VAL A 157 1.16 6.31 -20.16
CA VAL A 157 0.32 6.54 -21.35
C VAL A 157 0.66 7.90 -21.94
N ALA A 158 0.96 7.97 -23.23
CA ALA A 158 1.41 9.19 -23.90
C ALA A 158 0.47 10.40 -23.68
N ARG A 159 -0.85 10.18 -23.70
CA ARG A 159 -1.85 11.23 -23.45
C ARG A 159 -1.69 11.92 -22.08
N THR A 160 -1.14 11.21 -21.09
CA THR A 160 -0.89 11.75 -19.75
C THR A 160 0.14 12.90 -19.80
N LEU A 161 0.98 12.94 -20.82
CA LEU A 161 2.00 13.97 -21.02
C LEU A 161 1.54 15.13 -21.94
N GLY A 162 0.30 15.09 -22.44
CA GLY A 162 -0.19 16.07 -23.43
C GLY A 162 -0.47 17.47 -22.87
N LYS A 163 -0.64 17.63 -21.55
CA LYS A 163 -0.92 18.93 -20.91
C LYS A 163 0.34 19.52 -20.28
N GLN A 164 0.91 20.54 -20.95
CA GLN A 164 2.17 21.18 -20.52
C GLN A 164 2.11 21.75 -19.09
N GLN A 165 0.97 22.28 -18.63
CA GLN A 165 0.83 22.85 -17.29
C GLN A 165 0.99 21.81 -16.17
N THR A 166 0.73 20.53 -16.47
CA THR A 166 0.73 19.44 -15.48
C THR A 166 1.91 18.47 -15.63
N VAL A 167 2.62 18.52 -16.77
CA VAL A 167 3.64 17.53 -17.13
C VAL A 167 4.77 17.44 -16.09
N MET A 168 5.18 18.58 -15.51
CA MET A 168 6.23 18.61 -14.49
C MET A 168 5.78 17.88 -13.22
N ALA A 169 4.55 18.12 -12.73
CA ALA A 169 4.02 17.43 -11.56
C ALA A 169 3.84 15.92 -11.81
N ILE A 170 3.50 15.53 -13.04
CA ILE A 170 3.42 14.13 -13.47
C ILE A 170 4.80 13.49 -13.49
N ALA A 171 5.79 14.16 -14.08
CA ALA A 171 7.18 13.70 -14.12
C ALA A 171 7.75 13.54 -12.70
N THR A 172 7.46 14.46 -11.78
CA THR A 172 7.81 14.33 -10.35
C THR A 172 7.27 13.03 -9.77
N LYS A 173 5.97 12.74 -9.96
CA LYS A 173 5.36 11.50 -9.44
C LYS A 173 5.95 10.25 -10.09
N ILE A 174 6.22 10.30 -11.39
CA ILE A 174 6.88 9.21 -12.12
C ILE A 174 8.28 8.96 -11.57
N ALA A 175 9.10 10.00 -11.35
CA ALA A 175 10.44 9.88 -10.80
C ALA A 175 10.43 9.27 -9.38
N LEU A 176 9.51 9.71 -8.51
CA LEU A 176 9.32 9.14 -7.18
C LEU A 176 8.94 7.65 -7.25
N GLN A 177 8.03 7.29 -8.16
CA GLN A 177 7.62 5.90 -8.36
C GLN A 177 8.76 5.03 -8.92
N MET A 178 9.55 5.56 -9.86
CA MET A 178 10.74 4.90 -10.39
C MET A 178 11.77 4.64 -9.29
N ASN A 179 12.04 5.63 -8.42
CA ASN A 179 12.93 5.47 -7.27
C ASN A 179 12.45 4.33 -6.34
N CYS A 180 11.16 4.30 -6.00
CA CYS A 180 10.58 3.23 -5.16
C CYS A 180 10.72 1.84 -5.78
N LYS A 181 10.46 1.72 -7.09
CA LYS A 181 10.54 0.46 -7.83
C LYS A 181 11.95 -0.11 -7.89
N MET A 182 12.97 0.75 -7.79
CA MET A 182 14.38 0.36 -7.68
C MET A 182 14.83 0.14 -6.21
N GLY A 183 13.91 0.26 -5.25
CA GLY A 183 14.18 0.06 -3.82
C GLY A 183 14.66 1.31 -3.07
N GLY A 184 14.43 2.50 -3.62
CA GLY A 184 14.66 3.77 -2.93
C GLY A 184 13.53 4.12 -1.95
N GLU A 185 13.83 5.03 -1.04
CA GLU A 185 12.98 5.43 0.09
C GLU A 185 12.67 6.92 -0.03
N LEU A 186 11.40 7.30 0.01
CA LEU A 186 10.99 8.69 -0.23
C LEU A 186 11.01 9.51 1.06
N TRP A 187 10.11 9.16 1.98
CA TRP A 187 9.94 9.81 3.28
C TRP A 187 9.73 8.75 4.37
N ARG A 188 9.78 9.20 5.63
CA ARG A 188 9.46 8.40 6.81
C ARG A 188 8.77 9.25 7.86
N ILE A 189 8.23 8.59 8.86
CA ILE A 189 7.76 9.21 10.10
C ILE A 189 8.48 8.57 11.29
N ASP A 190 8.38 9.17 12.46
CA ASP A 190 8.95 8.59 13.66
C ASP A 190 8.16 7.35 14.12
N MET A 191 8.84 6.20 14.09
CA MET A 191 8.34 4.92 14.57
C MET A 191 8.96 4.60 15.94
N PRO A 192 8.19 4.77 17.05
CA PRO A 192 8.72 4.53 18.40
C PRO A 192 8.87 3.04 18.72
N LEU A 193 8.07 2.18 18.07
CA LEU A 193 8.13 0.74 18.28
C LEU A 193 9.35 0.16 17.55
N LYS A 194 10.37 -0.23 18.32
CA LYS A 194 11.61 -0.83 17.82
C LYS A 194 11.50 -2.35 17.67
N LEU A 195 12.37 -2.93 16.84
CA LEU A 195 12.48 -4.37 16.61
C LEU A 195 11.13 -4.99 16.17
N ALA A 196 10.34 -4.24 15.40
CA ALA A 196 9.01 -4.64 14.98
C ALA A 196 8.91 -4.77 13.46
N MET A 197 8.51 -5.95 13.01
CA MET A 197 8.13 -6.22 11.64
C MET A 197 6.62 -6.01 11.48
N ILE A 198 6.23 -5.20 10.51
CA ILE A 198 4.82 -4.96 10.18
C ILE A 198 4.50 -5.69 8.89
N VAL A 199 3.45 -6.50 8.92
CA VAL A 199 3.00 -7.32 7.80
C VAL A 199 1.62 -6.86 7.35
N GLY A 200 1.39 -6.82 6.04
CA GLY A 200 0.11 -6.57 5.41
C GLY A 200 -0.25 -7.71 4.49
N ILE A 201 -1.51 -8.13 4.54
CA ILE A 201 -2.04 -9.23 3.74
C ILE A 201 -3.38 -8.81 3.17
N ASP A 202 -3.54 -9.00 1.86
CA ASP A 202 -4.80 -8.78 1.14
C ASP A 202 -4.99 -9.83 0.06
N CYS A 203 -6.23 -10.19 -0.23
CA CYS A 203 -6.61 -11.18 -1.23
C CYS A 203 -7.30 -10.52 -2.43
N TYR A 204 -6.86 -10.89 -3.62
CA TYR A 204 -7.47 -10.49 -4.87
C TYR A 204 -8.25 -11.67 -5.47
N HIS A 205 -9.52 -11.44 -5.81
CA HIS A 205 -10.40 -12.41 -6.47
C HIS A 205 -10.89 -11.84 -7.80
N ASP A 206 -10.80 -12.64 -8.86
CA ASP A 206 -11.46 -12.38 -10.14
C ASP A 206 -12.62 -13.37 -10.30
N THR A 207 -13.73 -13.06 -9.63
CA THR A 207 -14.91 -13.93 -9.60
C THR A 207 -15.53 -14.12 -10.97
N THR A 208 -15.38 -13.12 -11.86
CA THR A 208 -16.01 -13.08 -13.18
C THR A 208 -15.22 -13.86 -14.23
N ALA A 209 -13.89 -13.79 -14.22
CA ALA A 209 -13.05 -14.52 -15.19
C ALA A 209 -12.74 -15.97 -14.77
N GLY A 210 -13.23 -16.42 -13.61
CA GLY A 210 -13.01 -17.78 -13.10
C GLY A 210 -11.57 -18.11 -12.73
N ARG A 211 -10.73 -17.08 -12.50
CA ARG A 211 -9.31 -17.25 -12.24
C ARG A 211 -9.04 -17.58 -10.77
N ARG A 212 -7.84 -18.12 -10.52
CA ARG A 212 -7.30 -18.36 -9.18
C ARG A 212 -7.23 -17.07 -8.37
N SER A 213 -7.49 -17.17 -7.06
CA SER A 213 -7.31 -16.06 -6.13
C SER A 213 -5.82 -15.85 -5.84
N ILE A 214 -5.44 -14.63 -5.49
CA ILE A 214 -4.05 -14.29 -5.17
C ILE A 214 -3.99 -13.54 -3.85
N ALA A 215 -3.25 -14.07 -2.88
CA ALA A 215 -2.87 -13.30 -1.70
C ALA A 215 -1.57 -12.55 -1.93
N GLY A 216 -1.56 -11.25 -1.64
CA GLY A 216 -0.36 -10.45 -1.49
C GLY A 216 0.09 -10.47 -0.04
N PHE A 217 1.36 -10.74 0.20
CA PHE A 217 2.01 -10.65 1.51
C PHE A 217 3.12 -9.60 1.41
N VAL A 218 3.08 -8.58 2.27
CA VAL A 218 4.09 -7.52 2.30
C VAL A 218 4.55 -7.31 3.74
N ALA A 219 5.87 -7.27 3.97
CA ALA A 219 6.44 -7.10 5.30
C ALA A 219 7.49 -5.99 5.32
N SER A 220 7.51 -5.14 6.35
CA SER A 220 8.62 -4.21 6.55
C SER A 220 9.91 -4.98 6.87
N ILE A 221 11.05 -4.51 6.35
CA ILE A 221 12.36 -5.16 6.55
C ILE A 221 13.38 -4.25 7.22
N ASN A 222 12.97 -3.11 7.77
CA ASN A 222 13.81 -2.21 8.55
C ASN A 222 12.99 -1.46 9.62
N GLU A 223 13.69 -0.94 10.64
CA GLU A 223 13.11 -0.18 11.75
C GLU A 223 12.31 1.06 11.30
N GLY A 224 12.75 1.70 10.21
CA GLY A 224 12.09 2.88 9.65
C GLY A 224 10.75 2.57 8.97
N MET A 225 10.43 1.30 8.75
CA MET A 225 9.25 0.85 7.99
C MET A 225 9.16 1.49 6.59
N THR A 226 10.32 1.67 5.96
CA THR A 226 10.50 2.33 4.66
C THR A 226 10.88 1.34 3.56
N ARG A 227 11.42 0.17 3.94
CA ARG A 227 11.75 -0.94 3.04
C ARG A 227 10.78 -2.09 3.23
N TRP A 228 10.44 -2.75 2.13
CA TRP A 228 9.38 -3.75 2.10
C TRP A 228 9.84 -5.00 1.35
N PHE A 229 9.60 -6.16 1.95
CA PHE A 229 9.61 -7.47 1.32
C PHE A 229 8.21 -7.81 0.83
N SER A 230 8.10 -8.50 -0.30
CA SER A 230 6.84 -8.87 -0.92
C SER A 230 6.87 -10.28 -1.51
N ARG A 231 5.74 -10.98 -1.37
CA ARG A 231 5.50 -12.30 -1.98
C ARG A 231 4.02 -12.48 -2.30
N CYS A 232 3.73 -13.32 -3.28
CA CYS A 232 2.36 -13.73 -3.59
C CYS A 232 2.15 -15.20 -3.30
N VAL A 233 0.92 -15.56 -2.93
CA VAL A 233 0.46 -16.94 -2.88
C VAL A 233 -0.73 -17.09 -3.81
N PHE A 234 -0.63 -18.07 -4.72
CA PHE A 234 -1.74 -18.45 -5.58
C PHE A 234 -2.62 -19.46 -4.85
N GLN A 235 -3.92 -19.20 -4.84
CA GLN A 235 -4.91 -20.00 -4.11
C GLN A 235 -5.97 -20.53 -5.07
N ASP A 236 -6.91 -21.31 -4.54
CA ASP A 236 -8.07 -21.73 -5.30
C ASP A 236 -9.06 -20.58 -5.52
N ARG A 237 -9.98 -20.76 -6.45
CA ARG A 237 -10.95 -19.73 -6.83
C ARG A 237 -11.85 -19.38 -5.64
N GLY A 238 -11.93 -18.10 -5.31
CA GLY A 238 -12.74 -17.59 -4.20
C GLY A 238 -12.24 -17.93 -2.79
N GLN A 239 -11.09 -18.61 -2.67
CA GLN A 239 -10.46 -18.88 -1.39
C GLN A 239 -9.94 -17.59 -0.77
N GLU A 240 -10.50 -17.20 0.38
CA GLU A 240 -10.10 -16.01 1.14
C GLU A 240 -8.94 -16.32 2.11
N LEU A 241 -8.96 -17.51 2.72
CA LEU A 241 -7.96 -17.90 3.73
C LEU A 241 -6.65 -18.28 3.07
N VAL A 242 -5.56 -17.69 3.56
CA VAL A 242 -4.26 -17.81 2.91
C VAL A 242 -3.50 -19.05 3.38
N ASP A 243 -3.17 -19.92 2.43
CA ASP A 243 -2.18 -20.98 2.62
C ASP A 243 -0.75 -20.45 2.51
N GLY A 244 0.22 -21.10 3.15
CA GLY A 244 1.63 -20.79 2.95
C GLY A 244 2.13 -19.52 3.65
N LEU A 245 1.36 -18.97 4.60
CA LEU A 245 1.77 -17.81 5.40
C LEU A 245 3.06 -18.07 6.19
N LYS A 246 3.26 -19.32 6.64
CA LYS A 246 4.51 -19.76 7.28
C LYS A 246 5.73 -19.50 6.38
N VAL A 247 5.63 -19.88 5.11
CA VAL A 247 6.71 -19.76 4.11
C VAL A 247 6.97 -18.28 3.79
N CYS A 248 5.91 -17.48 3.65
CA CYS A 248 6.03 -16.04 3.44
C CYS A 248 6.72 -15.34 4.61
N LEU A 249 6.30 -15.62 5.84
CA LEU A 249 6.90 -15.03 7.05
C LEU A 249 8.36 -15.46 7.21
N GLN A 250 8.69 -16.74 6.96
CA GLN A 250 10.06 -17.22 7.03
C GLN A 250 10.98 -16.49 6.04
N ALA A 251 10.50 -16.25 4.81
CA ALA A 251 11.25 -15.48 3.82
C ALA A 251 11.43 -14.00 4.23
N ALA A 252 10.37 -13.38 4.76
CA ALA A 252 10.43 -12.01 5.26
C ALA A 252 11.41 -11.85 6.44
N LEU A 253 11.44 -12.80 7.37
CA LEU A 253 12.38 -12.81 8.49
C LEU A 253 13.83 -12.97 8.03
N ARG A 254 14.09 -13.78 7.01
CA ARG A 254 15.42 -13.84 6.37
C ARG A 254 15.79 -12.50 5.75
N ALA A 255 14.89 -11.87 5.00
CA ALA A 255 15.12 -10.56 4.39
C ALA A 255 15.39 -9.48 5.45
N TRP A 256 14.65 -9.49 6.57
CA TRP A 256 14.91 -8.64 7.72
C TRP A 256 16.31 -8.88 8.28
N ASN A 257 16.69 -10.13 8.56
CA ASN A 257 18.00 -10.43 9.14
C ASN A 257 19.14 -10.03 8.20
N SER A 258 18.97 -10.19 6.87
CA SER A 258 19.94 -9.71 5.89
C SER A 258 20.06 -8.18 5.83
N CYS A 259 19.02 -7.43 6.18
CA CYS A 259 19.04 -5.97 6.20
C CYS A 259 19.52 -5.37 7.52
N ASN A 260 19.35 -6.07 8.63
CA ASN A 260 19.58 -5.51 9.97
C ASN A 260 20.60 -6.29 10.81
N GLU A 261 21.03 -7.49 10.40
CA GLU A 261 21.94 -8.39 11.15
C GLU A 261 21.39 -8.89 12.50
N TYR A 262 20.13 -8.59 12.80
CA TYR A 262 19.39 -9.10 13.95
C TYR A 262 17.94 -9.42 13.56
N MET A 263 17.25 -10.23 14.37
CA MET A 263 15.84 -10.58 14.18
C MET A 263 14.90 -9.57 14.86
N PRO A 264 13.68 -9.35 14.33
CA PRO A 264 12.69 -8.53 15.04
C PRO A 264 12.26 -9.27 16.32
N SER A 265 11.84 -8.55 17.37
CA SER A 265 11.25 -9.17 18.56
C SER A 265 9.73 -9.33 18.45
N ARG A 266 9.11 -8.59 17.53
CA ARG A 266 7.65 -8.49 17.40
C ARG A 266 7.21 -8.47 15.94
N ILE A 267 6.10 -9.14 15.66
CA ILE A 267 5.44 -9.16 14.36
C ILE A 267 4.00 -8.66 14.56
N ILE A 268 3.60 -7.67 13.78
CA ILE A 268 2.24 -7.13 13.78
C ILE A 268 1.67 -7.30 12.38
N VAL A 269 0.61 -8.09 12.27
CA VAL A 269 -0.02 -8.45 11.00
C VAL A 269 -1.33 -7.68 10.84
N TYR A 270 -1.48 -6.98 9.73
CA TYR A 270 -2.73 -6.37 9.29
C TYR A 270 -3.31 -7.18 8.12
N ARG A 271 -4.45 -7.82 8.34
CA ARG A 271 -5.13 -8.71 7.38
C ARG A 271 -6.42 -8.05 6.87
N ASP A 272 -6.46 -7.73 5.59
CA ASP A 272 -7.57 -7.02 4.93
C ASP A 272 -8.35 -7.94 4.00
N GLY A 273 -9.68 -7.82 3.93
CA GLY A 273 -10.53 -8.63 3.04
C GLY A 273 -11.39 -9.71 3.71
N VAL A 274 -11.34 -9.80 5.04
CA VAL A 274 -11.99 -10.89 5.79
C VAL A 274 -13.29 -10.42 6.46
N GLY A 275 -14.38 -11.14 6.23
CA GLY A 275 -15.69 -10.86 6.83
C GLY A 275 -15.86 -11.39 8.26
N ASP A 276 -16.85 -10.87 8.99
CA ASP A 276 -17.15 -11.23 10.39
C ASP A 276 -17.33 -12.74 10.59
N GLY A 277 -18.04 -13.41 9.66
CA GLY A 277 -18.31 -14.85 9.72
C GLY A 277 -17.06 -15.73 9.55
N GLN A 278 -15.94 -15.17 9.07
CA GLN A 278 -14.69 -15.91 8.83
C GLN A 278 -13.64 -15.67 9.92
N LEU A 279 -13.89 -14.79 10.90
CA LEU A 279 -12.90 -14.44 11.92
C LEU A 279 -12.42 -15.65 12.72
N LYS A 280 -13.35 -16.52 13.16
CA LYS A 280 -13.01 -17.74 13.91
C LYS A 280 -12.14 -18.68 13.08
N THR A 281 -12.49 -18.84 11.80
CA THR A 281 -11.71 -19.68 10.88
C THR A 281 -10.32 -19.10 10.64
N LEU A 282 -10.20 -17.78 10.55
CA LEU A 282 -8.92 -17.12 10.40
C LEU A 282 -8.01 -17.32 11.61
N VAL A 283 -8.55 -17.16 12.82
CA VAL A 283 -7.84 -17.44 14.08
C VAL A 283 -7.39 -18.90 14.15
N ASN A 284 -8.23 -19.84 13.70
CA ASN A 284 -7.91 -21.26 13.77
C ASN A 284 -6.99 -21.76 12.64
N TYR A 285 -6.83 -20.99 11.56
CA TYR A 285 -6.13 -21.45 10.36
C TYR A 285 -4.90 -20.60 9.97
N GLU A 286 -5.01 -19.27 9.97
CA GLU A 286 -3.90 -18.39 9.58
C GLU A 286 -2.95 -18.10 10.75
N VAL A 287 -3.49 -17.85 11.95
CA VAL A 287 -2.67 -17.54 13.14
C VAL A 287 -1.70 -18.69 13.49
N PRO A 288 -2.10 -19.98 13.48
CA PRO A 288 -1.18 -21.08 13.75
C PRO A 288 -0.02 -21.13 12.77
N GLN A 289 -0.20 -20.79 11.49
CA GLN A 289 0.90 -20.77 10.52
C GLN A 289 1.99 -19.77 10.90
N PHE A 290 1.62 -18.59 11.41
CA PHE A 290 2.58 -17.62 11.95
C PHE A 290 3.25 -18.16 13.21
N LEU A 291 2.48 -18.68 14.16
CA LEU A 291 3.01 -19.22 15.41
C LEU A 291 3.98 -20.37 15.16
N ASP A 292 3.70 -21.26 14.23
CA ASP A 292 4.56 -22.38 13.87
C ASP A 292 5.86 -21.92 13.19
N CYS A 293 5.80 -20.86 12.38
CA CYS A 293 7.01 -20.20 11.88
C CYS A 293 7.87 -19.69 13.03
N LEU A 294 7.28 -18.95 13.96
CA LEU A 294 8.00 -18.31 15.07
C LEU A 294 8.55 -19.32 16.08
N LYS A 295 7.78 -20.39 16.40
CA LYS A 295 8.24 -21.51 17.23
C LYS A 295 9.47 -22.20 16.64
N SER A 296 9.50 -22.40 15.33
CA SER A 296 10.63 -23.06 14.65
C SER A 296 11.96 -22.27 14.75
N LEU A 297 11.89 -20.98 15.10
CA LEU A 297 13.05 -20.12 15.30
C LEU A 297 13.56 -20.11 16.76
N GLY A 298 12.89 -20.81 17.68
CA GLY A 298 13.34 -21.02 19.06
C GLY A 298 13.34 -19.79 19.97
N ARG A 299 12.74 -18.66 19.55
CA ARG A 299 12.66 -17.43 20.37
C ARG A 299 11.21 -17.09 20.73
N GLY A 300 11.03 -16.40 21.86
CA GLY A 300 9.73 -15.90 22.31
C GLY A 300 9.25 -14.66 21.55
N TYR A 301 9.01 -14.80 20.24
CA TYR A 301 8.49 -13.70 19.42
C TYR A 301 7.07 -13.29 19.85
N LYS A 302 6.82 -11.99 19.80
CA LYS A 302 5.48 -11.42 20.02
C LYS A 302 4.72 -11.31 18.70
N LEU A 303 3.47 -11.72 18.68
CA LEU A 303 2.57 -11.67 17.53
C LEU A 303 1.29 -10.93 17.90
N THR A 304 0.89 -10.00 17.03
CA THR A 304 -0.42 -9.34 17.03
C THR A 304 -1.02 -9.50 15.63
N VAL A 305 -2.29 -9.91 15.54
CA VAL A 305 -3.01 -10.02 14.27
C VAL A 305 -4.27 -9.15 14.33
N ILE A 306 -4.37 -8.23 13.38
CA ILE A 306 -5.40 -7.19 13.30
C ILE A 306 -6.11 -7.33 11.97
N VAL A 307 -7.41 -7.59 12.00
CA VAL A 307 -8.26 -7.62 10.81
C VAL A 307 -8.66 -6.19 10.46
N VAL A 308 -8.49 -5.80 9.20
CA VAL A 308 -8.80 -4.48 8.65
C VAL A 308 -10.06 -4.60 7.79
N LYS A 309 -11.07 -3.77 8.06
CA LYS A 309 -12.32 -3.74 7.29
C LYS A 309 -12.58 -2.34 6.74
N LYS A 310 -12.49 -2.23 5.41
CA LYS A 310 -12.78 -0.98 4.68
C LYS A 310 -14.25 -0.82 4.31
N ARG A 311 -15.02 -1.89 4.22
CA ARG A 311 -16.43 -1.82 3.81
C ARG A 311 -17.30 -1.96 5.04
N VAL A 312 -17.56 -0.82 5.69
CA VAL A 312 -18.33 -0.73 6.94
C VAL A 312 -19.53 0.21 6.76
N ASN A 313 -20.63 -0.11 7.43
CA ASN A 313 -21.85 0.71 7.41
C ASN A 313 -21.77 1.90 8.37
N ALA A 314 -20.95 1.79 9.42
CA ALA A 314 -20.76 2.87 10.40
C ALA A 314 -20.32 4.18 9.73
N ARG A 315 -20.95 5.28 10.13
CA ARG A 315 -20.61 6.65 9.73
C ARG A 315 -20.56 7.51 10.99
N PHE A 316 -19.55 8.36 11.05
CA PHE A 316 -19.30 9.24 12.19
C PHE A 316 -19.26 10.68 11.70
N PHE A 317 -19.79 11.58 12.51
CA PHE A 317 -19.85 13.01 12.23
C PHE A 317 -19.34 13.77 13.45
N ALA A 318 -18.50 14.77 13.22
CA ALA A 318 -18.10 15.69 14.26
C ALA A 318 -19.13 16.82 14.34
N GLN A 319 -19.58 17.15 15.55
CA GLN A 319 -20.43 18.31 15.78
C GLN A 319 -19.55 19.52 16.07
N SER A 320 -19.62 20.54 15.21
CA SER A 320 -18.85 21.78 15.37
C SER A 320 -19.69 22.96 14.92
N GLY A 321 -19.83 23.98 15.77
CA GLY A 321 -20.59 25.19 15.45
C GLY A 321 -22.05 24.93 15.06
N GLY A 322 -22.71 23.95 15.70
CA GLY A 322 -24.09 23.57 15.41
C GLY A 322 -24.31 22.83 14.09
N ARG A 323 -23.24 22.47 13.37
CA ARG A 323 -23.30 21.70 12.11
C ARG A 323 -22.57 20.37 12.24
N LEU A 324 -23.09 19.36 11.54
CA LEU A 324 -22.41 18.09 11.35
C LEU A 324 -21.40 18.23 10.21
N GLN A 325 -20.16 17.83 10.48
CA GLN A 325 -19.08 17.80 9.51
C GLN A 325 -18.34 16.47 9.56
N ASN A 326 -17.54 16.20 8.55
CA ASN A 326 -16.65 15.03 8.58
C ASN A 326 -15.68 15.13 9.76
N PRO A 327 -15.44 14.05 10.51
CA PRO A 327 -14.37 13.98 11.49
C PRO A 327 -13.01 14.24 10.83
N LEU A 328 -12.07 14.78 11.61
CA LEU A 328 -10.71 15.04 11.14
C LEU A 328 -9.93 13.72 10.96
N PRO A 329 -8.99 13.66 10.01
CA PRO A 329 -7.98 12.60 9.97
C PRO A 329 -7.33 12.38 11.34
N GLY A 330 -7.28 11.13 11.77
CA GLY A 330 -6.80 10.74 13.11
C GLY A 330 -7.91 10.55 14.14
N THR A 331 -9.20 10.78 13.81
CA THR A 331 -10.29 10.45 14.74
C THR A 331 -10.35 8.94 15.00
N VAL A 332 -10.27 8.56 16.27
CA VAL A 332 -10.40 7.20 16.80
C VAL A 332 -11.71 7.08 17.56
N ILE A 333 -12.43 5.98 17.31
CA ILE A 333 -13.63 5.59 18.03
C ILE A 333 -13.44 4.17 18.55
N ASP A 334 -13.41 4.01 19.87
CA ASP A 334 -13.18 2.74 20.57
C ASP A 334 -14.18 2.51 21.72
N VAL A 335 -15.24 3.32 21.78
CA VAL A 335 -16.31 3.26 22.80
C VAL A 335 -17.69 3.31 22.13
N GLU A 336 -18.72 2.83 22.84
CA GLU A 336 -20.16 2.85 22.50
C GLU A 336 -20.60 2.03 21.27
N VAL A 337 -19.83 2.08 20.18
CA VAL A 337 -20.17 1.49 18.87
C VAL A 337 -19.28 0.30 18.50
N THR A 338 -18.38 -0.09 19.41
CA THR A 338 -17.54 -1.28 19.35
C THR A 338 -18.29 -2.50 19.88
N ARG A 339 -17.78 -3.71 19.62
CA ARG A 339 -18.44 -4.93 20.12
C ARG A 339 -17.88 -5.28 21.50
N PRO A 340 -18.72 -5.51 22.53
CA PRO A 340 -18.25 -5.86 23.88
C PRO A 340 -17.30 -7.06 23.92
N GLU A 341 -17.52 -8.04 23.05
CA GLU A 341 -16.72 -9.26 22.94
C GLU A 341 -15.43 -9.12 22.12
N TRP A 342 -15.21 -7.98 21.43
CA TRP A 342 -14.05 -7.78 20.57
C TRP A 342 -13.11 -6.72 21.12
N TYR A 343 -11.83 -6.90 20.83
CA TYR A 343 -10.89 -5.80 20.89
C TYR A 343 -10.88 -5.09 19.53
N ASP A 344 -11.83 -4.19 19.33
CA ASP A 344 -12.00 -3.46 18.08
C ASP A 344 -12.04 -1.93 18.24
N PHE A 345 -11.77 -1.22 17.16
CA PHE A 345 -11.80 0.24 17.10
C PHE A 345 -11.95 0.71 15.64
N PHE A 346 -12.37 1.96 15.46
CA PHE A 346 -12.43 2.63 14.17
C PHE A 346 -11.41 3.75 14.10
N ILE A 347 -10.82 3.97 12.92
CA ILE A 347 -10.03 5.16 12.63
C ILE A 347 -10.55 5.82 11.34
N VAL A 348 -10.79 7.12 11.40
CA VAL A 348 -10.94 7.99 10.24
C VAL A 348 -9.55 8.50 9.87
N SER A 349 -8.87 7.85 8.93
CA SER A 349 -7.47 8.20 8.61
C SER A 349 -7.32 9.16 7.42
N GLN A 350 -8.18 9.08 6.41
CA GLN A 350 -8.08 9.90 5.19
C GLN A 350 -8.99 11.13 5.25
N ALA A 351 -8.55 12.23 4.64
CA ALA A 351 -9.42 13.35 4.30
C ALA A 351 -10.20 13.06 3.01
N VAL A 352 -11.44 13.52 2.91
CA VAL A 352 -12.26 13.45 1.68
C VAL A 352 -12.64 14.85 1.22
N ARG A 353 -12.61 15.08 -0.10
CA ARG A 353 -12.96 16.39 -0.69
C ARG A 353 -14.47 16.58 -0.85
N SER A 354 -15.22 15.50 -0.94
CA SER A 354 -16.66 15.50 -1.13
C SER A 354 -17.26 14.23 -0.53
N GLY A 355 -18.51 14.32 -0.09
CA GLY A 355 -19.23 13.24 0.58
C GLY A 355 -18.80 13.00 2.03
N SER A 356 -19.39 11.97 2.62
CA SER A 356 -19.12 11.57 4.00
C SER A 356 -17.93 10.61 4.06
N VAL A 357 -17.01 10.86 5.00
CA VAL A 357 -15.84 9.99 5.19
C VAL A 357 -16.28 8.64 5.74
N SER A 358 -15.75 7.56 5.17
CA SER A 358 -15.97 6.22 5.68
C SER A 358 -14.79 5.82 6.57
N PRO A 359 -15.03 5.49 7.86
CA PRO A 359 -13.98 5.01 8.74
C PRO A 359 -13.43 3.66 8.26
N THR A 360 -12.31 3.25 8.85
CA THR A 360 -11.80 1.89 8.75
C THR A 360 -11.94 1.23 10.10
N HIS A 361 -12.52 0.02 10.13
CA HIS A 361 -12.66 -0.78 11.35
C HIS A 361 -11.47 -1.73 11.48
N TYR A 362 -10.97 -1.88 12.70
CA TYR A 362 -9.86 -2.72 13.05
C TYR A 362 -10.28 -3.63 14.20
N ASN A 363 -10.05 -4.92 14.08
CA ASN A 363 -10.32 -5.90 15.14
C ASN A 363 -9.05 -6.69 15.43
N VAL A 364 -8.54 -6.60 16.66
CA VAL A 364 -7.40 -7.37 17.14
C VAL A 364 -7.89 -8.75 17.55
N ILE A 365 -7.67 -9.72 16.68
CA ILE A 365 -8.19 -11.09 16.84
C ILE A 365 -7.20 -12.03 17.54
N TYR A 366 -5.94 -11.63 17.65
CA TYR A 366 -4.90 -12.33 18.38
C TYR A 366 -3.86 -11.32 18.86
N ASP A 367 -3.51 -11.36 20.14
CA ASP A 367 -2.42 -10.57 20.68
C ASP A 367 -1.75 -11.29 21.85
N ASN A 368 -0.43 -11.47 21.79
CA ASN A 368 0.39 -11.91 22.92
C ASN A 368 1.49 -10.89 23.28
N SER A 369 1.35 -9.69 22.72
CA SER A 369 2.42 -8.71 22.59
C SER A 369 2.47 -7.69 23.74
N GLY A 370 1.37 -7.59 24.50
CA GLY A 370 1.25 -6.74 25.69
C GLY A 370 1.20 -5.24 25.38
N LEU A 371 0.90 -4.85 24.13
CA LEU A 371 0.72 -3.43 23.81
C LEU A 371 -0.60 -2.93 24.36
N LYS A 372 -0.55 -1.73 24.93
CA LYS A 372 -1.77 -1.01 25.31
C LYS A 372 -2.59 -0.67 24.05
N PRO A 373 -3.93 -0.60 24.14
CA PRO A 373 -4.75 -0.27 22.99
C PRO A 373 -4.38 1.03 22.28
N ASP A 374 -4.02 2.07 23.04
CA ASP A 374 -3.54 3.34 22.50
C ASP A 374 -2.30 3.18 21.60
N HIS A 375 -1.37 2.29 21.95
CA HIS A 375 -0.17 2.05 21.15
C HIS A 375 -0.51 1.40 19.80
N ILE A 376 -1.46 0.46 19.78
CA ILE A 376 -1.92 -0.20 18.54
C ILE A 376 -2.67 0.80 17.66
N GLN A 377 -3.53 1.64 18.23
CA GLN A 377 -4.27 2.67 17.49
C GLN A 377 -3.31 3.70 16.87
N ARG A 378 -2.35 4.21 17.66
CA ARG A 378 -1.32 5.16 17.19
C ARG A 378 -0.44 4.55 16.12
N LEU A 379 0.04 3.32 16.30
CA LEU A 379 0.81 2.62 15.27
C LEU A 379 0.00 2.44 13.99
N THR A 380 -1.26 2.04 14.10
CA THR A 380 -2.17 1.86 12.95
C THR A 380 -2.30 3.16 12.16
N TYR A 381 -2.50 4.29 12.84
CA TYR A 381 -2.58 5.60 12.17
C TYR A 381 -1.24 6.03 11.56
N LYS A 382 -0.13 5.84 12.27
CA LYS A 382 1.23 6.08 11.75
C LYS A 382 1.48 5.33 10.45
N LEU A 383 1.10 4.05 10.38
CA LEU A 383 1.26 3.24 9.17
C LEU A 383 0.46 3.73 7.96
N CYS A 384 -0.58 4.54 8.16
CA CYS A 384 -1.31 5.20 7.07
C CYS A 384 -0.50 6.33 6.38
N HIS A 385 0.66 6.71 6.92
CA HIS A 385 1.49 7.79 6.38
C HIS A 385 2.63 7.31 5.46
N VAL A 386 2.91 6.00 5.42
CA VAL A 386 4.12 5.44 4.77
C VAL A 386 3.83 4.72 3.45
N TYR A 387 2.79 5.15 2.73
CA TYR A 387 2.47 4.66 1.38
C TYR A 387 2.99 5.59 0.28
N TYR A 388 4.04 5.17 -0.42
CA TYR A 388 4.84 6.04 -1.29
C TYR A 388 4.17 6.52 -2.58
N ASN A 389 3.06 5.91 -2.99
CA ASN A 389 2.33 6.36 -4.18
C ASN A 389 1.39 7.55 -3.90
N TRP A 390 1.26 7.96 -2.63
CA TRP A 390 0.40 9.07 -2.22
C TRP A 390 1.10 9.88 -1.11
N PRO A 391 1.52 11.14 -1.36
CA PRO A 391 2.13 12.00 -0.34
C PRO A 391 1.07 12.59 0.59
N GLY A 392 0.34 11.72 1.27
CA GLY A 392 -0.73 12.03 2.20
C GLY A 392 -1.15 10.80 3.00
N VAL A 393 -2.06 10.97 3.96
CA VAL A 393 -2.57 9.87 4.77
C VAL A 393 -3.59 9.06 3.98
N ILE A 394 -3.39 7.75 3.91
CA ILE A 394 -4.30 6.82 3.22
C ILE A 394 -5.28 6.14 4.18
N ARG A 395 -6.32 5.50 3.62
CA ARG A 395 -7.42 4.88 4.37
C ARG A 395 -7.03 3.72 5.27
N VAL A 396 -6.00 2.97 4.90
CA VAL A 396 -5.55 1.76 5.59
C VAL A 396 -4.04 1.79 5.75
N PRO A 397 -3.46 0.99 6.66
CA PRO A 397 -2.01 0.88 6.79
C PRO A 397 -1.35 0.62 5.43
N ALA A 398 -0.25 1.33 5.17
CA ALA A 398 0.57 1.13 3.98
C ALA A 398 0.87 -0.34 3.63
N PRO A 399 1.22 -1.23 4.59
CA PRO A 399 1.44 -2.65 4.26
C PRO A 399 0.21 -3.33 3.63
N CYS A 400 -1.01 -3.04 4.09
CA CYS A 400 -2.23 -3.56 3.46
C CYS A 400 -2.42 -2.97 2.06
N GLN A 401 -2.17 -1.67 1.89
CA GLN A 401 -2.30 -1.03 0.58
C GLN A 401 -1.26 -1.55 -0.42
N TYR A 402 -0.04 -1.86 0.04
CA TYR A 402 0.98 -2.51 -0.77
C TYR A 402 0.60 -3.95 -1.12
N ALA A 403 0.11 -4.74 -0.16
CA ALA A 403 -0.37 -6.09 -0.39
C ALA A 403 -1.51 -6.12 -1.42
N HIS A 404 -2.45 -5.19 -1.30
CA HIS A 404 -3.52 -4.98 -2.28
C HIS A 404 -2.97 -4.71 -3.68
N LYS A 405 -2.03 -3.75 -3.82
CA LYS A 405 -1.43 -3.40 -5.11
C LYS A 405 -0.68 -4.57 -5.75
N LEU A 406 0.05 -5.32 -4.94
CA LEU A 406 0.75 -6.53 -5.35
C LEU A 406 -0.24 -7.59 -5.85
N ALA A 407 -1.20 -7.98 -5.02
CA ALA A 407 -2.21 -8.98 -5.35
C ALA A 407 -3.01 -8.59 -6.60
N PHE A 408 -3.41 -7.31 -6.70
CA PHE A 408 -4.10 -6.76 -7.85
C PHE A 408 -3.24 -6.84 -9.13
N LEU A 409 -1.98 -6.40 -9.10
CA LEU A 409 -1.10 -6.46 -10.26
C LEU A 409 -0.93 -7.90 -10.77
N VAL A 410 -0.64 -8.82 -9.84
CA VAL A 410 -0.43 -10.23 -10.22
C VAL A 410 -1.74 -10.84 -10.72
N GLY A 411 -2.84 -10.57 -10.03
CA GLY A 411 -4.15 -11.15 -10.31
C GLY A 411 -4.78 -10.63 -11.59
N GLN A 412 -4.51 -9.38 -11.96
CA GLN A 412 -5.03 -8.77 -13.18
C GLN A 412 -4.11 -8.91 -14.39
N SER A 413 -2.78 -8.92 -14.21
CA SER A 413 -1.85 -8.67 -15.33
C SER A 413 -0.79 -9.75 -15.53
N ILE A 414 -0.25 -10.32 -14.44
CA ILE A 414 0.91 -11.25 -14.53
C ILE A 414 0.44 -12.72 -14.60
N HIS A 415 -0.52 -13.09 -13.76
CA HIS A 415 -1.10 -14.43 -13.63
C HIS A 415 -0.08 -15.56 -13.39
N ARG A 416 1.10 -15.21 -12.85
CA ARG A 416 2.18 -16.12 -12.48
C ARG A 416 2.95 -15.53 -11.30
N GLU A 417 3.59 -16.37 -10.49
CA GLU A 417 4.43 -15.90 -9.37
C GLU A 417 5.56 -15.01 -9.92
N PRO A 418 5.65 -13.75 -9.44
CA PRO A 418 6.76 -12.87 -9.79
C PRO A 418 8.10 -13.44 -9.31
N ASN A 419 9.18 -13.09 -10.01
CA ASN A 419 10.51 -13.54 -9.67
C ASN A 419 10.95 -13.00 -8.30
N LEU A 420 11.54 -13.87 -7.47
CA LEU A 420 11.94 -13.56 -6.10
C LEU A 420 13.02 -12.46 -6.01
N SER A 421 13.79 -12.20 -7.08
CA SER A 421 14.78 -11.10 -7.09
C SER A 421 14.14 -9.72 -6.94
N LEU A 422 12.84 -9.60 -7.22
CA LEU A 422 12.07 -8.36 -7.06
C LEU A 422 11.46 -8.21 -5.66
N SER A 423 11.51 -9.24 -4.81
CA SER A 423 10.76 -9.29 -3.54
C SER A 423 11.10 -8.14 -2.58
N ASN A 424 12.35 -7.63 -2.58
CA ASN A 424 12.77 -6.52 -1.71
C ASN A 424 12.52 -5.12 -2.31
N ARG A 425 11.68 -5.03 -3.34
CA ARG A 425 11.38 -3.77 -4.06
C ARG A 425 9.88 -3.57 -4.16
N LEU A 426 9.46 -2.31 -4.22
CA LEU A 426 8.07 -1.94 -4.49
C LEU A 426 7.79 -1.95 -6.02
N TYR A 427 8.17 -3.02 -6.72
CA TYR A 427 8.09 -3.14 -8.19
C TYR A 427 6.65 -3.05 -8.73
N TYR A 428 5.68 -3.32 -7.86
CA TYR A 428 4.24 -3.37 -8.15
C TYR A 428 3.50 -2.03 -8.03
N LEU A 429 4.22 -0.93 -7.76
CA LEU A 429 3.61 0.41 -7.65
C LEU A 429 3.12 1.03 -8.96
#